data_AF-A0AAD5URV0-F1
#
_entry.id   AF-A0AAD5URV0-F1
#
_cell.length_a   1.000
_cell.length_b   1.000
_cell.length_c   1.000
_cell.angle_alpha   90.00
_cell.angle_beta   90.00
_cell.angle_gamma   90.00
#
_symmetry.space_group_name_H-M   'P 1'
#
loop_
_entity.id
_entity.type
_entity.pdbx_description
1 polymer ?
#
loop_
_entity_poly.entity_id
_entity_poly.type
_entity_poly.pdbx_seq_one_letter_code
_entity_poly.pdbx_strand_id
1 'polypeptide(L)' 'MGKVHGSLARAGKVKSHTPKVEPQEKKKKVTGRAKKRLLYTRRFVNAVASFGKRRMNQNPPGKSG' A
#
# COMPACT_ATOMS: atom_id res chain seq x y z
N MET A 1 -4.87 -42.96 15.67
CA MET A 1 -4.13 -41.69 15.55
C MET A 1 -4.69 -40.90 14.38
N GLY A 2 -5.77 -40.17 14.63
CA GLY A 2 -6.59 -39.54 13.60
C GLY A 2 -6.03 -38.21 13.11
N LYS A 3 -6.49 -37.78 11.94
CA LYS A 3 -6.21 -36.45 11.37
C LYS A 3 -6.78 -35.37 12.29
N VAL A 4 -5.91 -34.62 12.96
CA VAL A 4 -6.30 -33.55 13.88
C VAL A 4 -6.38 -32.22 13.13
N HIS A 5 -7.42 -31.43 13.40
CA HIS A 5 -7.56 -30.08 12.84
C HIS A 5 -6.55 -29.12 13.49
N GLY A 6 -6.13 -28.10 12.75
CA GLY A 6 -4.95 -27.28 13.05
C GLY A 6 -4.82 -26.80 14.50
N SER A 7 -3.60 -26.83 15.02
CA SER A 7 -3.25 -26.48 16.40
C SER A 7 -3.28 -24.97 16.66
N LEU A 8 -3.77 -24.56 17.84
CA LEU A 8 -3.68 -23.18 18.35
C LEU A 8 -2.24 -22.71 18.65
N ALA A 9 -1.28 -23.63 18.74
CA ALA A 9 0.12 -23.36 19.09
C ALA A 9 0.85 -22.36 18.16
N ARG A 10 0.30 -22.07 16.98
CA ARG A 10 0.90 -21.14 15.99
C ARG A 10 0.29 -19.74 16.00
N ALA A 11 -0.61 -19.45 16.93
CA ALA A 11 -1.23 -18.13 17.05
C ALA A 11 -0.16 -17.03 17.23
N GLY A 12 -0.28 -15.94 16.47
CA GLY A 12 0.62 -14.80 16.57
C GLY A 12 2.03 -14.98 15.98
N LYS A 13 2.44 -16.18 15.53
CA LYS A 13 3.80 -16.48 15.03
C LYS A 13 4.31 -15.42 14.05
N VAL A 14 3.52 -15.07 13.03
CA VAL A 14 4.00 -14.17 11.98
C VAL A 14 4.23 -12.75 12.50
N LYS A 15 3.33 -12.23 13.34
CA LYS A 15 3.45 -10.86 13.88
C LYS A 15 4.61 -10.71 14.86
N SER A 16 4.96 -11.78 15.59
CA SER A 16 6.13 -11.77 16.50
C SER A 16 7.45 -11.94 15.75
N HIS A 17 7.45 -12.62 14.60
CA HIS A 17 8.67 -12.81 13.79
C HIS A 17 9.00 -11.62 12.89
N THR A 18 7.99 -10.86 12.44
CA THR A 18 8.25 -9.70 11.57
C THR A 18 9.05 -8.63 12.31
N PRO A 19 10.17 -8.13 11.76
CA PRO A 19 10.91 -7.05 12.38
C PRO A 19 10.02 -5.81 12.53
N LYS A 20 10.06 -5.17 13.70
CA LYS A 20 9.33 -3.94 13.94
C LYS A 20 10.03 -2.80 13.21
N VAL A 21 9.38 -2.27 12.16
CA VAL A 21 9.84 -1.08 11.44
C VAL A 21 9.10 0.13 12.00
N GLU A 22 9.83 1.09 12.52
CA GLU A 22 9.27 2.35 13.01
C GLU A 22 8.71 3.19 11.85
N PRO A 23 7.62 3.94 12.08
CA PRO A 23 7.07 4.80 11.05
C PRO A 23 8.06 5.91 10.71
N GLN A 24 8.36 6.04 9.42
CA GLN A 24 9.18 7.15 8.94
C GLN A 24 8.47 8.49 9.17
N GLU A 25 9.25 9.52 9.49
CA GLU A 25 8.77 10.89 9.53
C GLU A 25 8.28 11.33 8.15
N LYS A 26 7.04 11.80 8.08
CA LYS A 26 6.40 12.28 6.84
C LYS A 26 5.81 13.65 7.09
N LYS A 27 5.92 14.52 6.08
CA LYS A 27 5.27 15.83 6.09
C LYS A 27 3.77 15.67 6.34
N LYS A 28 3.19 16.65 7.05
CA LYS A 28 1.75 16.69 7.35
C LYS A 28 0.94 16.55 6.06
N LYS A 29 -0.02 15.62 6.07
CA LYS A 29 -0.93 15.41 4.93
C LYS A 29 -1.81 16.65 4.76
N VAL A 30 -1.90 17.17 3.54
CA VAL A 30 -2.87 18.22 3.20
C VAL A 30 -4.30 17.69 3.31
N THR A 31 -5.21 18.49 3.85
CA THR A 31 -6.61 18.12 4.11
C THR A 31 -7.59 19.04 3.35
N GLY A 32 -8.87 18.65 3.31
CA GLY A 32 -9.96 19.46 2.76
C GLY A 32 -9.78 19.90 1.30
N ARG A 33 -10.03 21.18 1.04
CA ARG A 33 -9.97 21.81 -0.29
C ARG A 33 -8.57 21.71 -0.92
N ALA A 34 -7.52 21.86 -0.12
CA ALA A 34 -6.14 21.75 -0.60
C ALA A 34 -5.86 20.34 -1.17
N LYS A 35 -6.34 19.29 -0.47
CA LYS A 35 -6.23 17.91 -0.97
C LYS A 35 -7.01 17.71 -2.26
N LYS A 36 -8.21 18.27 -2.39
CA LYS A 36 -9.02 18.17 -3.61
C LYS A 36 -8.34 18.84 -4.81
N ARG A 37 -7.76 20.04 -4.62
CA ARG A 37 -6.97 20.74 -5.66
C ARG A 37 -5.77 19.92 -6.12
N LEU A 38 -5.02 19.34 -5.17
CA LEU A 38 -3.86 18.50 -5.46
C LEU A 38 -4.26 17.23 -6.23
N LEU A 39 -5.35 16.57 -5.85
CA LEU A 39 -5.87 15.39 -6.57
C LEU A 39 -6.32 15.73 -7.99
N TYR A 40 -7.02 16.85 -8.19
CA TYR A 40 -7.46 17.28 -9.52
C TYR A 40 -6.27 17.54 -10.43
N THR A 41 -5.30 18.33 -9.95
CA THR A 41 -4.09 18.68 -10.72
C THR A 41 -3.31 17.43 -11.11
N ARG A 42 -3.13 16.47 -10.18
CA ARG A 42 -2.43 15.20 -10.46
C ARG A 42 -3.17 14.28 -11.42
N ARG A 43 -4.51 14.26 -11.41
CA ARG A 43 -5.32 13.30 -12.17
C ARG A 43 -5.70 13.78 -13.57
N PHE A 44 -5.86 15.09 -13.74
CA PHE A 44 -6.48 15.65 -14.94
C PHE A 44 -5.61 16.68 -15.66
N VAL A 45 -4.87 17.52 -14.93
CA VAL A 45 -4.06 18.58 -15.55
C VAL A 45 -2.70 18.04 -15.99
N ASN A 46 -1.98 17.37 -15.08
CA ASN A 46 -0.61 16.91 -15.32
C ASN A 46 -0.54 15.42 -15.72
N ALA A 47 -1.62 14.85 -16.24
CA ALA A 47 -1.68 13.43 -16.58
C ALA A 47 -1.23 13.18 -18.03
N VAL A 48 -0.26 12.29 -18.21
CA VAL A 48 0.13 11.78 -19.54
C VAL A 48 -0.96 10.83 -20.04
N ALA A 49 -1.38 10.99 -21.30
CA ALA A 49 -2.34 10.10 -21.93
C ALA A 49 -1.71 8.71 -22.12
N SER A 50 -2.08 7.77 -21.26
CA SER A 50 -1.75 6.36 -21.42
C SER A 50 -2.87 5.68 -22.20
N PHE A 51 -2.52 4.75 -23.08
CA PHE A 51 -3.51 3.81 -23.62
C PHE A 51 -4.15 3.02 -22.47
N GLY A 52 -5.49 2.92 -22.48
CA GLY A 52 -6.26 2.21 -21.45
C GLY A 52 -6.67 3.05 -20.22
N LYS A 53 -7.12 2.37 -19.15
CA LYS A 53 -7.65 3.01 -17.93
C LYS A 53 -6.51 3.60 -17.08
N ARG A 54 -6.70 4.80 -16.52
CA ARG A 54 -5.73 5.47 -15.64
C ARG A 54 -5.36 4.60 -14.42
N ARG A 55 -4.07 4.39 -14.19
CA ARG A 55 -3.52 3.68 -13.02
C ARG A 55 -2.96 4.69 -12.01
N MET A 56 -3.30 4.56 -10.72
CA MET A 56 -2.99 5.57 -9.70
C MET A 56 -1.80 5.22 -8.79
N ASN A 57 -1.51 3.94 -8.60
CA ASN A 57 -0.44 3.47 -7.72
C ASN A 57 0.29 2.30 -8.39
N GLN A 58 1.07 2.61 -9.42
CA GLN A 58 1.92 1.60 -10.05
C GLN A 58 3.20 1.52 -9.23
N ASN A 59 3.46 0.34 -8.67
CA ASN A 59 4.76 0.06 -8.09
C ASN A 59 5.74 -0.19 -9.25
N PRO A 60 7.03 0.17 -9.07
CA PRO A 60 8.06 -0.31 -9.97
C PRO A 60 8.04 -1.85 -10.00
N PRO A 61 8.43 -2.47 -11.13
CA PRO A 61 8.47 -3.92 -11.25
C PRO A 61 9.30 -4.52 -10.11
N GLY A 62 8.78 -5.61 -9.54
CA GLY A 62 9.47 -6.35 -8.49
C GLY A 62 10.64 -7.14 -9.06
N LYS A 63 11.20 -8.06 -8.25
CA LYS A 63 12.29 -8.94 -8.71
C LYS A 63 11.93 -9.82 -9.91
N SER A 64 10.65 -9.95 -10.24
CA SER A 64 10.14 -10.76 -11.36
C SER A 64 9.86 -9.98 -12.65
N GLY A 65 10.15 -8.66 -12.70
CA GLY A 65 9.67 -7.81 -13.79
C GLY A 65 8.19 -7.46 -13.65
#